data_AF-A0A1T4ZWB3-F1
#
_entry.id   AF-A0A1T4ZWB3-F1
#
_cell.length_a   1.000
_cell.length_b   1.000
_cell.length_c   1.000
_cell.angle_alpha   90.00
_cell.angle_beta   90.00
_cell.angle_gamma   90.00
#
_symmetry.space_group_name_H-M   'P 1'
#
loop_
_entity.id
_entity.type
_entity.pdbx_description
1 polymer ?
#
loop_
_entity_poly.entity_id
_entity_poly.type
_entity_poly.pdbx_seq_one_letter_code
_entity_poly.pdbx_strand_id
1 'polypeptide(L)'
;MKKYIIFLLATLWGFETHGQQLSIELSVEWKKEETEIYHRLNSPSTPFLKIVFSNLSNDSIYIPKIYKNKYYIPQLSPAINISGDDIIDLIRVISPDTKHNVFIGGIPFYTVRWEVLPDSVDYYSEHEYDVINEILADVYNYVYQPKGNLTDINDLSNVITEQNIVNVLKDNFVFLPPNSKYVESYSLAGFKILGGCYTFLLTGSEIKDFVHFGPTRDPQLHDWVYYDVIFPDKINNYRLYRGEFYTNKVDVTFKKSPDL
;
A
#
# COMPACT_ATOMS: atom_id res chain seq x y z
N MET A 1 -48.76 -25.64 9.27
CA MET A 1 -47.86 -25.22 8.16
C MET A 1 -47.68 -23.71 8.05
N LYS A 2 -48.72 -22.86 8.06
CA LYS A 2 -48.57 -21.38 7.96
C LYS A 2 -47.69 -20.71 9.04
N LYS A 3 -47.67 -21.22 10.28
CA LYS A 3 -46.88 -20.63 11.38
C LYS A 3 -45.36 -20.89 11.27
N TYR A 4 -44.95 -21.97 10.59
CA TYR A 4 -43.53 -22.29 10.41
C TYR A 4 -42.89 -21.52 9.24
N ILE A 5 -43.70 -21.09 8.26
CA ILE A 5 -43.24 -20.27 7.12
C ILE A 5 -42.84 -18.85 7.57
N ILE A 6 -43.55 -18.28 8.54
CA ILE A 6 -43.26 -16.94 9.07
C ILE A 6 -41.94 -16.93 9.87
N PHE A 7 -41.64 -18.01 10.59
CA PHE A 7 -40.39 -18.14 11.34
C PHE A 7 -39.17 -18.23 10.41
N LEU A 8 -39.30 -18.92 9.26
CA LEU A 8 -38.24 -19.02 8.26
C LEU A 8 -37.96 -17.69 7.54
N LEU A 9 -39.01 -16.90 7.27
CA LEU A 9 -38.90 -15.56 6.68
C LEU A 9 -38.26 -14.54 7.64
N ALA A 10 -38.57 -14.61 8.94
CA ALA A 10 -37.95 -13.76 9.96
C ALA A 10 -36.45 -14.08 10.15
N THR A 11 -36.05 -15.35 10.05
CA THR A 11 -34.63 -15.73 10.07
C THR A 11 -33.89 -15.30 8.81
N LEU A 12 -34.54 -15.29 7.64
CA LEU A 12 -33.92 -14.83 6.38
C LEU A 12 -33.80 -13.30 6.29
N TRP A 13 -34.62 -12.55 7.03
CA TRP A 13 -34.52 -11.08 7.12
C TRP A 13 -33.60 -10.60 8.25
N GLY A 14 -33.38 -11.42 9.29
CA GLY A 14 -32.53 -11.09 10.43
C GLY A 14 -31.04 -11.36 10.23
N PHE A 15 -30.69 -12.15 9.20
CA PHE A 15 -29.32 -12.27 8.74
C PHE A 15 -29.21 -11.50 7.42
N GLU A 16 -29.08 -10.18 7.50
CA GLU A 16 -28.16 -9.54 6.57
C GLU A 16 -26.81 -10.20 6.86
N THR A 17 -26.51 -11.27 6.13
CA THR A 17 -25.13 -11.71 5.96
C THR A 17 -24.43 -10.46 5.45
N HIS A 18 -23.73 -9.76 6.34
CA HIS A 18 -22.87 -8.65 5.98
C HIS A 18 -21.74 -9.27 5.16
N GLY A 19 -22.05 -9.60 3.90
CA GLY A 19 -21.05 -10.00 2.93
C GLY A 19 -20.01 -8.88 2.90
N GLN A 20 -18.73 -9.25 2.84
CA GLN A 20 -17.66 -8.27 2.68
C GLN A 20 -18.04 -7.34 1.53
N GLN A 21 -18.20 -6.05 1.87
CA GLN A 21 -18.65 -5.01 0.93
C GLN A 21 -17.47 -4.46 0.12
N LEU A 22 -16.24 -4.77 0.54
CA LEU A 22 -14.99 -4.38 -0.10
C LEU A 22 -14.06 -5.59 -0.18
N SER A 23 -13.45 -5.80 -1.34
CA SER A 23 -12.24 -6.63 -1.48
C SER A 23 -11.08 -5.78 -1.94
N ILE A 24 -9.89 -6.06 -1.41
CA ILE A 24 -8.62 -5.49 -1.85
C ILE A 24 -7.69 -6.65 -2.18
N GLU A 25 -7.60 -6.97 -3.46
CA GLU A 25 -6.91 -8.16 -3.94
C GLU A 25 -5.55 -7.81 -4.54
N LEU A 26 -4.55 -8.58 -4.17
CA LEU A 26 -3.18 -8.49 -4.65
C LEU A 26 -2.94 -9.55 -5.71
N SER A 27 -2.25 -9.19 -6.79
CA SER A 27 -1.78 -10.13 -7.81
C SER A 27 -0.50 -9.62 -8.44
N VAL A 28 0.24 -10.49 -9.13
CA VAL A 28 1.44 -10.09 -9.88
C VAL A 28 1.18 -10.29 -11.36
N GLU A 29 1.44 -9.27 -12.14
CA GLU A 29 1.36 -9.30 -13.59
C GLU A 29 2.71 -8.95 -14.21
N TRP A 30 3.09 -9.70 -15.24
CA TRP A 30 4.30 -9.42 -16.01
C TRP A 30 3.92 -8.63 -17.25
N LYS A 31 4.43 -7.39 -17.33
CA LYS A 31 4.20 -6.53 -18.49
C LYS A 31 5.44 -6.50 -19.37
N LYS A 32 5.22 -6.52 -20.69
CA LYS A 32 6.21 -6.11 -21.67
C LYS A 32 6.05 -4.61 -21.85
N GLU A 33 7.01 -3.83 -21.39
CA GLU A 33 7.07 -2.39 -21.67
C GLU A 33 8.47 -2.07 -22.16
N GLU A 34 8.62 -1.02 -22.96
CA GLU A 34 9.93 -0.45 -23.27
C GLU A 34 10.06 0.81 -22.41
N THR A 35 10.45 0.65 -21.15
CA THR A 35 10.79 1.79 -20.28
C THR A 35 12.30 1.89 -20.09
N GLU A 36 12.80 3.04 -19.63
CA GLU A 36 14.24 3.25 -19.34
C GLU A 36 14.81 2.15 -18.39
N ILE A 37 13.95 1.56 -17.55
CA ILE A 37 14.26 0.42 -16.68
C ILE A 37 14.79 -0.77 -17.48
N TYR A 38 14.19 -1.07 -18.65
CA TYR A 38 14.49 -2.26 -19.45
C TYR A 38 15.88 -2.22 -20.06
N HIS A 39 16.31 -1.04 -20.51
CA HIS A 39 17.68 -0.84 -20.99
C HIS A 39 18.72 -1.07 -19.90
N ARG A 40 18.39 -0.74 -18.64
CA ARG A 40 19.28 -0.97 -17.49
C ARG A 40 19.26 -2.43 -17.00
N LEU A 41 18.14 -3.13 -17.17
CA LEU A 41 17.94 -4.49 -16.63
C LEU A 41 18.08 -5.63 -17.64
N ASN A 42 18.32 -5.33 -18.93
CA ASN A 42 18.43 -6.32 -20.02
C ASN A 42 17.30 -7.38 -20.00
N SER A 43 16.12 -7.01 -19.52
CA SER A 43 15.04 -7.95 -19.23
C SER A 43 13.76 -7.49 -19.93
N PRO A 44 13.20 -8.23 -20.90
CA PRO A 44 12.06 -7.80 -21.72
C PRO A 44 10.71 -7.80 -21.00
N SER A 45 10.67 -8.16 -19.70
CA SER A 45 9.47 -8.09 -18.88
C SER A 45 9.75 -7.55 -17.47
N THR A 46 8.88 -6.65 -17.02
CA THR A 46 8.90 -6.10 -15.65
C THR A 46 7.72 -6.69 -14.87
N PRO A 47 7.96 -7.20 -13.64
CA PRO A 47 6.89 -7.63 -12.77
C PRO A 47 6.23 -6.40 -12.15
N PHE A 48 4.90 -6.42 -12.07
CA PHE A 48 4.13 -5.42 -11.36
C PHE A 48 3.24 -6.09 -10.31
N LEU A 49 3.24 -5.57 -9.09
CA LEU A 49 2.20 -5.85 -8.11
C LEU A 49 0.97 -5.03 -8.47
N LYS A 50 -0.13 -5.70 -8.71
CA LYS A 50 -1.43 -5.12 -8.98
C LYS A 50 -2.29 -5.22 -7.74
N ILE A 51 -2.89 -4.10 -7.36
CA ILE A 51 -3.80 -3.99 -6.23
C ILE A 51 -5.16 -3.57 -6.77
N VAL A 52 -6.18 -4.39 -6.53
CA VAL A 52 -7.53 -4.21 -7.06
C VAL A 52 -8.50 -4.02 -5.90
N PHE A 53 -9.06 -2.81 -5.80
CA PHE A 53 -10.17 -2.54 -4.90
C PHE A 53 -11.47 -2.83 -5.64
N SER A 54 -12.29 -3.73 -5.12
CA SER A 54 -13.62 -4.03 -5.66
C SER A 54 -14.67 -3.65 -4.65
N ASN A 55 -15.57 -2.74 -5.04
CA ASN A 55 -16.78 -2.48 -4.26
C ASN A 55 -17.81 -3.54 -4.60
N LEU A 56 -18.15 -4.37 -3.62
CA LEU A 56 -19.11 -5.47 -3.72
C LEU A 56 -20.51 -5.06 -3.23
N SER A 57 -20.67 -3.79 -2.82
CA SER A 57 -21.93 -3.23 -2.36
C SER A 57 -22.68 -2.50 -3.48
N ASN A 58 -23.95 -2.19 -3.19
CA ASN A 58 -24.80 -1.36 -4.05
C ASN A 58 -24.64 0.14 -3.81
N ASP A 59 -23.78 0.55 -2.87
CA ASP A 59 -23.54 1.95 -2.54
C ASP A 59 -22.27 2.46 -3.21
N SER A 60 -22.22 3.74 -3.54
CA SER A 60 -20.96 4.43 -3.85
C SER A 60 -20.16 4.61 -2.57
N ILE A 61 -18.94 4.10 -2.52
CA ILE A 61 -18.05 4.22 -1.36
C ILE A 61 -16.75 4.94 -1.71
N TYR A 62 -16.17 5.62 -0.73
CA TYR A 62 -14.77 6.04 -0.82
C TYR A 62 -13.97 5.52 0.37
N ILE A 63 -12.68 5.36 0.16
CA ILE A 63 -11.72 4.87 1.16
C ILE A 63 -10.41 5.65 1.07
N PRO A 64 -9.73 5.89 2.20
CA PRO A 64 -8.34 6.33 2.17
C PRO A 64 -7.48 5.25 1.52
N LYS A 65 -6.55 5.63 0.65
CA LYS A 65 -5.53 4.70 0.18
C LYS A 65 -4.62 4.34 1.34
N ILE A 66 -4.37 3.05 1.47
CA ILE A 66 -3.42 2.51 2.45
C ILE A 66 -1.98 2.58 1.94
N TYR A 67 -1.73 2.98 0.69
CA TYR A 67 -0.39 3.07 0.10
C TYR A 67 -0.30 4.33 -0.81
N LYS A 68 0.90 4.75 -1.23
CA LYS A 68 1.10 5.85 -2.19
C LYS A 68 1.73 5.31 -3.46
N ASN A 69 1.18 5.67 -4.61
CA ASN A 69 1.73 5.31 -5.92
C ASN A 69 2.29 6.56 -6.56
N LYS A 70 3.63 6.68 -6.64
CA LYS A 70 4.26 7.74 -7.42
C LYS A 70 5.02 7.09 -8.57
N TYR A 71 4.60 7.38 -9.80
CA TYR A 71 5.23 6.85 -11.02
C TYR A 71 5.33 5.31 -11.07
N TYR A 72 4.35 4.59 -10.51
CA TYR A 72 4.35 3.13 -10.41
C TYR A 72 5.44 2.56 -9.49
N ILE A 73 6.00 3.35 -8.58
CA ILE A 73 7.08 2.94 -7.67
C ILE A 73 6.53 2.81 -6.24
N PRO A 74 6.87 1.73 -5.49
CA PRO A 74 6.51 1.62 -4.09
C PRO A 74 7.25 2.67 -3.27
N GLN A 75 6.56 3.30 -2.32
CA GLN A 75 7.20 4.21 -1.38
C GLN A 75 7.85 3.40 -0.26
N LEU A 76 9.18 3.38 -0.19
CA LEU A 76 9.96 2.67 0.83
C LEU A 76 10.53 3.65 1.88
N SER A 77 11.26 3.13 2.85
CA SER A 77 12.10 3.93 3.76
C SER A 77 13.10 4.81 2.99
N PRO A 78 13.61 5.90 3.60
CA PRO A 78 14.58 6.77 2.95
C PRO A 78 15.82 5.97 2.58
N ALA A 79 16.38 6.27 1.42
CA ALA A 79 17.55 5.57 0.91
C ALA A 79 18.83 6.02 1.65
N ILE A 80 19.85 5.15 1.70
CA ILE A 80 21.18 5.51 2.22
C ILE A 80 21.89 6.47 1.22
N ASN A 81 21.41 6.55 -0.02
CA ASN A 81 21.95 7.31 -1.15
C ASN A 81 23.25 6.71 -1.69
N ILE A 82 23.31 5.37 -1.75
CA ILE A 82 24.38 4.65 -2.45
C ILE A 82 24.18 4.85 -3.95
N SER A 83 25.25 5.23 -4.68
CA SER A 83 25.13 5.63 -6.08
C SER A 83 26.26 5.08 -6.96
N GLY A 84 26.02 5.04 -8.27
CA GLY A 84 27.05 4.66 -9.26
C GLY A 84 27.42 3.18 -9.21
N ASP A 85 28.73 2.90 -9.20
CA ASP A 85 29.25 1.52 -9.20
C ASP A 85 29.06 0.83 -7.83
N ASP A 86 29.03 1.61 -6.74
CA ASP A 86 28.89 1.08 -5.38
C ASP A 86 27.55 0.35 -5.16
N ILE A 87 26.46 0.85 -5.76
CA ILE A 87 25.15 0.19 -5.68
C ILE A 87 25.13 -1.10 -6.51
N ILE A 88 25.86 -1.16 -7.63
CA ILE A 88 25.97 -2.37 -8.46
C ILE A 88 26.74 -3.45 -7.70
N ASP A 89 27.86 -3.11 -7.08
CA ASP A 89 28.65 -4.04 -6.28
C ASP A 89 27.88 -4.54 -5.05
N LEU A 90 27.10 -3.67 -4.40
CA LEU A 90 26.20 -4.05 -3.33
C LEU A 90 25.12 -5.03 -3.81
N ILE A 91 24.46 -4.73 -4.93
CA ILE A 91 23.47 -5.62 -5.55
C ILE A 91 24.11 -6.99 -5.80
N ARG A 92 25.35 -7.07 -6.31
CA ARG A 92 26.05 -8.33 -6.60
C ARG A 92 26.33 -9.18 -5.37
N VAL A 93 26.70 -8.58 -4.25
CA VAL A 93 27.09 -9.31 -3.04
C VAL A 93 25.87 -9.76 -2.22
N ILE A 94 24.75 -9.05 -2.30
CA ILE A 94 23.55 -9.40 -1.54
C ILE A 94 22.85 -10.63 -2.14
N SER A 95 22.75 -11.70 -1.36
CA SER A 95 21.85 -12.82 -1.65
C SER A 95 20.81 -12.89 -0.54
N PRO A 96 19.57 -12.49 -0.79
CA PRO A 96 18.50 -12.69 0.18
C PRO A 96 18.09 -14.17 0.14
N ASP A 97 18.87 -14.99 0.82
CA ASP A 97 18.53 -16.40 1.10
C ASP A 97 17.37 -16.48 2.11
N THR A 98 17.14 -15.38 2.83
CA THR A 98 16.02 -15.16 3.75
C THR A 98 14.74 -14.82 2.98
N LYS A 99 13.62 -15.39 3.42
CA LYS A 99 12.29 -15.02 2.94
C LYS A 99 11.84 -13.74 3.64
N HIS A 100 11.16 -12.87 2.90
CA HIS A 100 10.70 -11.59 3.43
C HIS A 100 9.20 -11.42 3.24
N ASN A 101 8.56 -10.82 4.24
CA ASN A 101 7.23 -10.24 4.13
C ASN A 101 7.35 -8.79 3.67
N VAL A 102 6.51 -8.37 2.73
CA VAL A 102 6.40 -6.99 2.24
C VAL A 102 5.04 -6.45 2.66
N PHE A 103 5.06 -5.68 3.74
CA PHE A 103 3.91 -5.07 4.37
C PHE A 103 3.55 -3.76 3.66
N ILE A 104 2.38 -3.74 3.03
CA ILE A 104 1.91 -2.60 2.24
C ILE A 104 0.99 -1.75 3.10
N GLY A 105 1.45 -0.54 3.41
CA GLY A 105 0.61 0.51 3.97
C GLY A 105 0.74 0.75 5.46
N GLY A 106 1.98 0.91 5.93
CA GLY A 106 2.31 1.05 7.35
C GLY A 106 1.54 2.11 8.15
N ILE A 107 1.70 2.04 9.48
CA ILE A 107 0.94 2.76 10.51
C ILE A 107 1.62 4.11 10.79
N PRO A 108 1.58 5.08 9.85
CA PRO A 108 0.52 6.10 9.77
C PRO A 108 0.31 6.74 8.36
N PHE A 109 -0.82 7.44 8.15
CA PHE A 109 -1.19 8.06 6.85
C PHE A 109 -0.17 9.05 6.25
N TYR A 110 0.71 9.63 7.07
CA TYR A 110 1.78 10.51 6.59
C TYR A 110 3.02 9.75 6.08
N THR A 111 3.26 8.53 6.56
CA THR A 111 4.32 7.63 6.07
C THR A 111 3.73 6.33 5.55
N VAL A 112 2.78 6.50 4.63
CA VAL A 112 2.20 5.45 3.83
C VAL A 112 3.30 4.81 2.97
N ARG A 113 3.95 3.79 3.53
CA ARG A 113 5.14 3.14 3.00
C ARG A 113 4.97 1.64 2.98
N TRP A 114 5.80 1.00 2.17
CA TRP A 114 6.01 -0.42 2.19
C TRP A 114 7.16 -0.71 3.12
N GLU A 115 7.02 -1.77 3.89
CA GLU A 115 8.04 -2.23 4.83
C GLU A 115 8.35 -3.70 4.56
N VAL A 116 9.63 -3.98 4.38
CA VAL A 116 10.16 -5.31 4.07
C VAL A 116 10.84 -5.85 5.31
N LEU A 117 10.35 -6.96 5.83
CA LEU A 117 10.89 -7.61 7.02
C LEU A 117 11.15 -9.09 6.73
N PRO A 118 12.12 -9.72 7.39
CA PRO A 118 12.25 -11.17 7.35
C PRO A 118 10.95 -11.84 7.81
N ASP A 119 10.59 -12.98 7.22
CA ASP A 119 9.34 -13.68 7.54
C ASP A 119 9.27 -14.21 8.99
N SER A 120 10.40 -14.21 9.69
CA SER A 120 10.53 -14.53 11.11
C SER A 120 10.19 -13.37 12.05
N VAL A 121 10.08 -12.13 11.55
CA VAL A 121 9.82 -10.93 12.36
C VAL A 121 8.32 -10.65 12.41
N ASP A 122 7.80 -10.40 13.61
CA ASP A 122 6.41 -9.95 13.81
C ASP A 122 6.31 -8.44 13.54
N TYR A 123 5.50 -8.07 12.55
CA TYR A 123 5.27 -6.68 12.13
C TYR A 123 4.73 -5.79 13.26
N TYR A 124 3.93 -6.34 14.19
CA TYR A 124 3.36 -5.54 15.28
C TYR A 124 4.27 -5.46 16.51
N SER A 125 5.41 -6.13 16.49
CA SER A 125 6.42 -6.05 17.55
C SER A 125 7.40 -4.90 17.30
N GLU A 126 8.06 -4.40 18.34
CA GLU A 126 9.17 -3.46 18.15
C GLU A 126 10.32 -4.16 17.43
N HIS A 127 10.79 -3.56 16.34
CA HIS A 127 11.92 -4.06 15.55
C HIS A 127 12.72 -2.90 14.96
N GLU A 128 14.00 -3.17 14.70
CA GLU A 128 14.84 -2.24 13.94
C GLU A 128 14.46 -2.30 12.45
N TYR A 129 14.62 -1.18 11.76
CA TYR A 129 14.45 -1.14 10.31
C TYR A 129 15.45 -2.07 9.64
N ASP A 130 14.96 -3.01 8.84
CA ASP A 130 15.83 -3.89 8.07
C ASP A 130 16.49 -3.11 6.93
N VAL A 131 17.83 -3.25 6.83
CA VAL A 131 18.69 -2.64 5.82
C VAL A 131 18.18 -2.90 4.40
N ILE A 132 17.49 -4.02 4.16
CA ILE A 132 16.90 -4.32 2.85
C ILE A 132 15.95 -3.22 2.35
N ASN A 133 15.24 -2.50 3.24
CA ASN A 133 14.35 -1.41 2.86
C ASN A 133 15.12 -0.24 2.24
N GLU A 134 16.24 0.13 2.85
CA GLU A 134 17.09 1.23 2.41
C GLU A 134 17.78 0.88 1.08
N ILE A 135 18.24 -0.38 0.95
CA ILE A 135 18.85 -0.89 -0.28
C ILE A 135 17.84 -0.93 -1.41
N LEU A 136 16.62 -1.42 -1.17
CA LEU A 136 15.55 -1.37 -2.17
C LEU A 136 15.28 0.08 -2.61
N ALA A 137 15.25 1.04 -1.67
CA ALA A 137 15.07 2.44 -2.00
C ALA A 137 16.21 2.98 -2.90
N ASP A 138 17.47 2.64 -2.61
CA ASP A 138 18.62 2.99 -3.46
C ASP A 138 18.54 2.33 -4.85
N VAL A 139 18.14 1.06 -4.92
CA VAL A 139 17.91 0.36 -6.21
C VAL A 139 16.83 1.06 -7.02
N TYR A 140 15.69 1.42 -6.41
CA TYR A 140 14.64 2.15 -7.10
C TYR A 140 15.12 3.54 -7.55
N ASN A 141 15.90 4.26 -6.73
CA ASN A 141 16.50 5.54 -7.13
C ASN A 141 17.47 5.39 -8.31
N TYR A 142 18.31 4.35 -8.28
CA TYR A 142 19.25 4.02 -9.34
C TYR A 142 18.54 3.68 -10.66
N VAL A 143 17.45 2.90 -10.59
CA VAL A 143 16.72 2.43 -11.77
C VAL A 143 15.85 3.52 -12.39
N TYR A 144 15.16 4.30 -11.56
CA TYR A 144 14.13 5.24 -12.01
C TYR A 144 14.57 6.69 -12.11
N GLN A 145 15.71 7.07 -11.51
CA GLN A 145 16.27 8.44 -11.49
C GLN A 145 15.17 9.51 -11.54
N PRO A 146 14.40 9.69 -10.45
CA PRO A 146 13.18 10.50 -10.48
C PRO A 146 13.47 11.91 -11.00
N LYS A 147 12.86 12.25 -12.15
CA LYS A 147 12.88 13.63 -12.67
C LYS A 147 11.88 14.47 -11.88
N GLY A 148 12.35 15.09 -10.81
CA GLY A 148 11.61 16.10 -10.05
C GLY A 148 11.65 15.89 -8.54
N ASN A 149 11.48 16.99 -7.79
CA ASN A 149 11.48 16.95 -6.33
C ASN A 149 10.27 16.16 -5.83
N LEU A 150 10.53 15.20 -4.95
CA LEU A 150 9.51 14.58 -4.12
C LEU A 150 9.07 15.63 -3.10
N THR A 151 7.99 16.35 -3.37
CA THR A 151 7.35 17.16 -2.33
C THR A 151 6.74 16.22 -1.31
N ASP A 152 7.39 16.12 -0.16
CA ASP A 152 6.78 15.58 1.04
C ASP A 152 5.62 16.50 1.42
N ILE A 153 4.41 15.94 1.41
CA ILE A 153 3.24 16.64 1.93
C ILE A 153 3.33 16.52 3.45
N ASN A 154 4.14 17.39 4.05
CA ASN A 154 4.09 17.63 5.48
C ASN A 154 2.93 18.60 5.76
N ASP A 155 2.12 18.22 6.74
CA ASP A 155 1.01 18.97 7.35
C ASP A 155 -0.38 18.86 6.66
N LEU A 156 -0.97 17.66 6.74
CA LEU A 156 -2.32 17.35 6.21
C LEU A 156 -3.46 17.45 7.22
N SER A 157 -3.19 17.60 8.51
CA SER A 157 -4.24 17.56 9.54
C SER A 157 -5.27 18.66 9.38
N ASN A 158 -4.83 19.86 9.02
CA ASN A 158 -5.70 21.00 8.73
C ASN A 158 -6.36 20.92 7.32
N VAL A 159 -6.10 19.84 6.58
CA VAL A 159 -6.45 19.70 5.15
C VAL A 159 -7.48 18.58 4.93
N ILE A 160 -7.78 17.68 5.88
CA ILE A 160 -8.79 16.62 5.67
C ILE A 160 -10.21 17.18 5.85
N THR A 161 -10.69 17.87 4.82
CA THR A 161 -12.08 18.32 4.67
C THR A 161 -12.64 17.77 3.36
N GLU A 162 -13.97 17.69 3.21
CA GLU A 162 -14.59 17.23 1.96
C GLU A 162 -14.04 18.00 0.74
N GLN A 163 -13.94 19.33 0.86
CA GLN A 163 -13.46 20.21 -0.21
C GLN A 163 -12.01 19.91 -0.60
N ASN A 164 -11.14 19.74 0.38
CA ASN A 164 -9.73 19.47 0.12
C ASN A 164 -9.49 18.04 -0.35
N ILE A 165 -10.28 17.07 0.11
CA ILE A 165 -10.20 15.71 -0.42
C ILE A 165 -10.51 15.69 -1.91
N VAL A 166 -11.52 16.44 -2.35
CA VAL A 166 -11.87 16.51 -3.78
C VAL A 166 -10.85 17.28 -4.61
N ASN A 167 -10.31 18.39 -4.09
CA ASN A 167 -9.50 19.31 -4.89
C ASN A 167 -7.99 19.12 -4.77
N VAL A 168 -7.52 18.60 -3.64
CA VAL A 168 -6.09 18.56 -3.29
C VAL A 168 -5.62 17.14 -3.05
N LEU A 169 -6.39 16.34 -2.30
CA LEU A 169 -5.98 15.01 -1.83
C LEU A 169 -6.61 13.87 -2.63
N LYS A 170 -7.22 14.14 -3.78
CA LYS A 170 -8.03 13.15 -4.50
C LYS A 170 -7.27 11.86 -4.77
N ASP A 171 -5.98 11.96 -5.07
CA ASP A 171 -5.11 10.82 -5.36
C ASP A 171 -4.74 9.99 -4.12
N ASN A 172 -5.03 10.47 -2.92
CA ASN A 172 -4.88 9.76 -1.65
C ASN A 172 -6.13 8.95 -1.26
N PHE A 173 -7.20 9.03 -2.06
CA PHE A 173 -8.43 8.29 -1.82
C PHE A 173 -8.81 7.47 -3.05
N VAL A 174 -9.58 6.41 -2.83
CA VAL A 174 -10.21 5.63 -3.88
C VAL A 174 -11.70 5.88 -3.81
N PHE A 175 -12.30 6.25 -4.94
CA PHE A 175 -13.74 6.44 -5.09
C PHE A 175 -14.30 5.31 -5.95
N LEU A 176 -15.17 4.48 -5.37
CA LEU A 176 -15.72 3.29 -5.99
C LEU A 176 -17.24 3.42 -6.12
N PRO A 177 -17.77 3.62 -7.33
CA PRO A 177 -19.18 3.39 -7.62
C PRO A 177 -19.63 1.96 -7.23
N PRO A 178 -20.94 1.70 -7.14
CA PRO A 178 -21.47 0.36 -6.90
C PRO A 178 -20.92 -0.65 -7.90
N ASN A 179 -20.53 -1.83 -7.41
CA ASN A 179 -20.05 -2.94 -8.25
C ASN A 179 -18.87 -2.59 -9.18
N SER A 180 -18.07 -1.59 -8.81
CA SER A 180 -16.94 -1.11 -9.61
C SER A 180 -15.60 -1.57 -9.04
N LYS A 181 -14.56 -1.40 -9.87
CA LYS A 181 -13.18 -1.71 -9.50
C LYS A 181 -12.28 -0.50 -9.72
N TYR A 182 -11.33 -0.32 -8.82
CA TYR A 182 -10.19 0.56 -8.99
C TYR A 182 -8.92 -0.26 -8.94
N VAL A 183 -7.96 0.07 -9.80
CA VAL A 183 -6.75 -0.72 -9.99
C VAL A 183 -5.54 0.19 -9.89
N GLU A 184 -4.56 -0.22 -9.09
CA GLU A 184 -3.22 0.35 -9.09
C GLU A 184 -2.18 -0.72 -9.39
N SER A 185 -1.03 -0.27 -9.87
CA SER A 185 0.09 -1.14 -10.22
C SER A 185 1.40 -0.53 -9.78
N TYR A 186 2.27 -1.39 -9.25
CA TYR A 186 3.58 -1.06 -8.71
C TYR A 186 4.62 -1.93 -9.34
N SER A 187 5.63 -1.33 -9.96
CA SER A 187 6.75 -2.08 -10.47
C SER A 187 7.50 -2.75 -9.33
N LEU A 188 7.74 -4.04 -9.50
CA LEU A 188 8.59 -4.86 -8.64
C LEU A 188 10.00 -5.00 -9.24
N ALA A 189 10.42 -4.08 -10.12
CA ALA A 189 11.75 -4.11 -10.73
C ALA A 189 12.88 -4.14 -9.68
N GLY A 190 12.77 -3.35 -8.60
CA GLY A 190 13.74 -3.36 -7.50
C GLY A 190 13.86 -4.72 -6.82
N PHE A 191 12.73 -5.32 -6.46
CA PHE A 191 12.67 -6.69 -5.91
C PHE A 191 13.24 -7.73 -6.87
N LYS A 192 12.98 -7.57 -8.17
CA LYS A 192 13.54 -8.46 -9.20
C LYS A 192 15.06 -8.35 -9.31
N ILE A 193 15.61 -7.15 -9.20
CA ILE A 193 17.06 -6.88 -9.26
C ILE A 193 17.78 -7.54 -8.08
N LEU A 194 17.27 -7.31 -6.87
CA LEU A 194 17.86 -7.91 -5.67
C LEU A 194 17.68 -9.44 -5.64
N GLY A 195 16.64 -9.96 -6.29
CA GLY A 195 16.27 -11.36 -6.19
C GLY A 195 15.70 -11.69 -4.81
N GLY A 196 15.33 -12.94 -4.58
CA GLY A 196 14.83 -13.42 -3.28
C GLY A 196 13.38 -13.88 -3.29
N CYS A 197 12.89 -14.23 -2.10
CA CYS A 197 11.52 -14.70 -1.89
C CYS A 197 10.73 -13.67 -1.08
N TYR A 198 9.65 -13.16 -1.66
CA TYR A 198 8.84 -12.09 -1.08
C TYR A 198 7.37 -12.50 -1.00
N THR A 199 6.76 -12.28 0.16
CA THR A 199 5.32 -12.41 0.38
C THR A 199 4.73 -11.01 0.53
N PHE A 200 3.94 -10.55 -0.44
CA PHE A 200 3.27 -9.25 -0.41
C PHE A 200 1.92 -9.36 0.30
N LEU A 201 1.66 -8.46 1.24
CA LEU A 201 0.44 -8.43 2.04
C LEU A 201 0.11 -7.00 2.52
N LEU A 202 -1.16 -6.75 2.83
CA LEU A 202 -1.60 -5.49 3.45
C LEU A 202 -1.42 -5.54 4.98
N THR A 203 -1.07 -4.41 5.58
CA THR A 203 -0.80 -4.25 7.03
C THR A 203 -2.04 -4.30 7.92
N GLY A 204 -3.24 -4.31 7.34
CA GLY A 204 -4.51 -4.32 8.06
C GLY A 204 -5.58 -5.12 7.34
N SER A 205 -6.61 -5.47 8.10
CA SER A 205 -7.81 -6.18 7.61
C SER A 205 -9.06 -5.31 7.61
N GLU A 206 -8.95 -4.05 8.04
CA GLU A 206 -10.06 -3.11 8.18
C GLU A 206 -9.69 -1.70 7.75
N ILE A 207 -10.68 -0.98 7.21
CA ILE A 207 -10.56 0.45 6.92
C ILE A 207 -11.06 1.24 8.14
N LYS A 208 -10.16 2.06 8.69
CA LYS A 208 -10.45 2.99 9.79
C LYS A 208 -11.12 4.26 9.27
N ASP A 209 -11.91 4.88 10.14
CA ASP A 209 -12.61 6.14 9.87
C ASP A 209 -11.82 7.38 10.28
N PHE A 210 -10.62 7.20 10.83
CA PHE A 210 -9.72 8.26 11.19
C PHE A 210 -8.30 7.95 10.71
N VAL A 211 -7.45 8.96 10.82
CA VAL A 211 -6.01 8.89 10.63
C VAL A 211 -5.31 9.44 11.87
N HIS A 212 -4.29 8.72 12.33
CA HIS A 212 -3.35 9.19 13.34
C HIS A 212 -2.36 10.19 12.74
N PHE A 213 -2.26 11.38 13.35
CA PHE A 213 -1.23 12.39 13.10
C PHE A 213 -0.33 12.55 14.33
N GLY A 214 0.95 12.81 14.09
CA GLY A 214 1.94 13.05 15.14
C GLY A 214 3.32 12.51 14.78
N PRO A 215 4.28 12.57 15.72
CA PRO A 215 4.21 13.38 16.92
C PRO A 215 4.27 14.87 16.55
N THR A 216 3.36 15.69 17.10
CA THR A 216 3.42 17.15 16.98
C THR A 216 3.66 17.73 18.37
N ARG A 217 4.48 18.78 18.48
CA ARG A 217 4.79 19.37 19.79
C ARG A 217 3.60 20.22 20.24
N ASP A 218 2.92 19.79 21.29
CA ASP A 218 1.84 20.59 21.88
C ASP A 218 2.46 21.75 22.68
N PRO A 219 2.19 23.01 22.29
CA PRO A 219 2.77 24.17 22.96
C PRO A 219 2.22 24.41 24.38
N GLN A 220 1.07 23.82 24.74
CA GLN A 220 0.47 23.90 26.08
C GLN A 220 0.98 22.76 26.97
N LEU A 221 1.01 21.53 26.45
CA LEU A 221 1.42 20.35 27.22
C LEU A 221 2.95 20.19 27.32
N HIS A 222 3.72 20.93 26.50
CA HIS A 222 5.18 20.79 26.39
C HIS A 222 5.63 19.36 26.05
N ASP A 223 4.75 18.56 25.45
CA ASP A 223 4.96 17.15 25.14
C ASP A 223 4.63 16.86 23.67
N TRP A 224 5.07 15.70 23.20
CA TRP A 224 4.72 15.18 21.89
C TRP A 224 3.34 14.53 21.97
N VAL A 225 2.40 15.08 21.22
CA VAL A 225 1.04 14.54 21.14
C VAL A 225 0.79 13.90 19.77
N TYR A 226 -0.02 12.86 19.82
CA TYR A 226 -0.67 12.27 18.66
C TYR A 226 -2.15 12.66 18.71
N TYR A 227 -2.74 12.92 17.55
CA TYR A 227 -4.17 13.21 17.46
C TYR A 227 -4.77 12.55 16.23
N ASP A 228 -6.07 12.27 16.33
CA ASP A 228 -6.82 11.56 15.31
C ASP A 228 -7.65 12.57 14.53
N VAL A 229 -7.53 12.54 13.21
CA VAL A 229 -8.40 13.30 12.32
C VAL A 229 -9.39 12.34 11.70
N ILE A 230 -10.66 12.53 12.01
CA ILE A 230 -11.77 11.73 11.50
C ILE A 230 -12.02 12.14 10.04
N PHE A 231 -12.11 11.16 9.15
CA PHE A 231 -12.51 11.38 7.77
C PHE A 231 -14.00 11.77 7.72
N PRO A 232 -14.42 12.62 6.76
CA PRO A 232 -15.85 12.91 6.56
C PRO A 232 -16.68 11.63 6.44
N ASP A 233 -17.96 11.66 6.79
CA ASP A 233 -18.84 10.49 6.58
C ASP A 233 -19.19 10.30 5.10
N LYS A 234 -19.14 11.40 4.34
CA LYS A 234 -19.61 11.48 2.96
C LYS A 234 -18.79 12.50 2.18
N ILE A 235 -18.54 12.21 0.92
CA ILE A 235 -17.96 13.15 -0.04
C ILE A 235 -18.78 13.04 -1.32
N ASN A 236 -19.46 14.12 -1.71
CA ASN A 236 -20.41 14.12 -2.82
C ASN A 236 -21.48 13.00 -2.64
N ASN A 237 -21.51 12.01 -3.52
CA ASN A 237 -22.41 10.85 -3.46
C ASN A 237 -21.75 9.58 -2.90
N TYR A 238 -20.51 9.65 -2.42
CA TYR A 238 -19.78 8.51 -1.86
C TYR A 238 -19.83 8.54 -0.35
N ARG A 239 -20.19 7.42 0.29
CA ARG A 239 -20.06 7.26 1.75
C ARG A 239 -18.67 6.75 2.10
N LEU A 240 -18.15 7.13 3.26
CA LEU A 240 -16.93 6.52 3.77
C LEU A 240 -17.19 5.03 4.07
N TYR A 241 -16.38 4.15 3.52
CA TYR A 241 -16.41 2.75 3.91
C TYR A 241 -15.59 2.55 5.19
N ARG A 242 -16.16 1.79 6.12
CA ARG A 242 -15.60 1.48 7.44
C ARG A 242 -15.82 0.00 7.71
N GLY A 243 -14.79 -0.67 8.22
CA GLY A 243 -14.86 -2.07 8.61
C GLY A 243 -13.99 -3.00 7.77
N GLU A 244 -14.23 -4.29 7.96
CA GLU A 244 -13.38 -5.37 7.46
C GLU A 244 -13.52 -5.61 5.97
N PHE A 245 -12.40 -5.78 5.29
CA PHE A 245 -12.35 -6.12 3.87
C PHE A 245 -11.68 -7.47 3.64
N TYR A 246 -12.02 -8.09 2.51
CA TYR A 246 -11.30 -9.26 2.04
C TYR A 246 -9.94 -8.87 1.49
N THR A 247 -8.89 -9.61 1.83
CA THR A 247 -7.61 -9.51 1.13
C THR A 247 -6.89 -10.85 1.07
N ASN A 248 -5.94 -10.96 0.14
CA ASN A 248 -5.06 -12.10 -0.02
C ASN A 248 -3.60 -11.66 0.12
N LYS A 249 -2.71 -12.65 0.18
CA LYS A 249 -1.27 -12.47 0.03
C LYS A 249 -0.78 -13.00 -1.31
N VAL A 250 0.37 -12.54 -1.76
CA VAL A 250 1.02 -13.01 -3.00
C VAL A 250 2.47 -13.35 -2.73
N ASP A 251 2.83 -14.60 -3.00
CA ASP A 251 4.21 -15.08 -2.90
C ASP A 251 4.90 -14.99 -4.26
N VAL A 252 6.11 -14.42 -4.29
CA VAL A 252 6.92 -14.29 -5.50
C VAL A 252 8.38 -14.61 -5.19
N THR A 253 8.98 -15.43 -6.05
CA THR A 253 10.42 -15.67 -6.03
C THR A 253 11.05 -15.05 -7.27
N PHE A 254 11.95 -14.09 -7.05
CA PHE A 254 12.77 -13.50 -8.11
C PHE A 254 14.13 -14.17 -8.13
N LYS A 255 14.51 -14.71 -9.29
CA LYS A 255 15.88 -15.16 -9.51
C LYS A 255 16.74 -13.94 -9.82
N LYS A 256 17.81 -13.78 -9.06
CA LYS A 256 18.82 -12.76 -9.30
C LYS A 256 19.43 -12.97 -10.69
N SER A 257 19.57 -11.89 -11.45
CA SER A 257 20.22 -11.96 -12.77
C SER A 257 21.72 -12.17 -12.59
N PRO A 258 22.35 -13.14 -13.27
CA PRO A 258 23.80 -13.32 -13.22
C PRO A 258 24.56 -12.20 -13.95
N ASP A 259 23.87 -11.42 -14.78
CA ASP A 259 24.46 -10.37 -15.64
C ASP A 259 24.47 -8.97 -15.00
N LEU A 260 24.04 -8.85 -13.73
CA LEU A 260 24.10 -7.62 -12.93
C LEU A 260 25.31 -7.65 -12.00
#